data_AF-E2BE21-F1
#
_entry.id   AF-E2BE21-F1
#
_cell.length_a   1.000
_cell.length_b   1.000
_cell.length_c   1.000
_cell.angle_alpha   90.00
_cell.angle_beta   90.00
_cell.angle_gamma   90.00
#
_symmetry.space_group_name_H-M   'P 1'
#
loop_
_entity.id
_entity.type
_entity.pdbx_description
1 polymer ?
#
loop_
_entity_poly.entity_id
_entity_poly.type
_entity_poly.pdbx_seq_one_letter_code
_entity_poly.pdbx_strand_id
1 'polypeptide(L)' 'RFFENAEKVAEITGIDESLIHKCAILLQTLSCGLDIDPDKFEKWTKETYDLYVSLYPWYYMPASVHKILIHGSSIIS' A
#
# COMPACT_ATOMS: atom_id res chain seq x y z
N ARG A 1 -15.28 0.91 4.38
CA ARG A 1 -15.83 -0.47 4.32
C ARG A 1 -14.73 -1.52 4.20
N PHE A 2 -14.09 -1.77 3.03
CA PHE A 2 -13.07 -2.84 2.96
C PHE A 2 -11.85 -2.54 3.87
N PHE A 3 -11.24 -1.37 3.74
CA PHE A 3 -10.06 -0.98 4.54
C PHE A 3 -10.38 -0.46 5.96
N GLU A 4 -11.59 -0.70 6.46
CA GLU A 4 -12.04 -0.15 7.74
C GLU A 4 -11.65 -1.02 8.94
N ASN A 5 -11.58 -2.34 8.73
CA ASN A 5 -11.15 -3.30 9.74
C ASN A 5 -10.22 -4.32 9.07
N ALA A 6 -8.91 -4.10 9.19
CA ALA A 6 -7.89 -4.94 8.57
C ALA A 6 -7.92 -6.37 9.13
N GLU A 7 -8.06 -6.53 10.45
CA GLU A 7 -8.16 -7.82 11.13
C GLU A 7 -9.30 -8.67 10.55
N LYS A 8 -10.51 -8.10 10.45
CA LYS A 8 -11.68 -8.83 9.93
C LYS A 8 -11.52 -9.20 8.46
N VAL A 9 -10.90 -8.34 7.66
CA VAL A 9 -10.63 -8.64 6.24
C VAL A 9 -9.56 -9.71 6.11
N ALA A 10 -8.51 -9.67 6.92
CA ALA A 10 -7.47 -10.68 6.95
C ALA A 10 -8.05 -12.06 7.30
N GLU A 11 -8.88 -12.12 8.34
CA GLU A 11 -9.61 -13.32 8.76
C GLU A 11 -10.46 -13.91 7.61
N ILE A 12 -11.19 -13.06 6.87
CA ILE A 12 -12.10 -13.51 5.80
C ILE A 12 -11.36 -13.89 4.52
N THR A 13 -10.33 -13.13 4.13
CA THR A 13 -9.67 -13.26 2.82
C THR A 13 -8.41 -14.13 2.85
N GLY A 14 -7.84 -14.35 4.03
CA GLY A 14 -6.52 -14.98 4.20
C GLY A 14 -5.35 -14.10 3.75
N ILE A 15 -5.60 -12.83 3.44
CA ILE A 15 -4.55 -11.85 3.14
C ILE A 15 -3.94 -11.36 4.46
N ASP A 16 -2.64 -11.07 4.45
CA ASP A 16 -1.90 -10.55 5.58
C ASP A 16 -2.49 -9.20 6.05
N GLU A 17 -2.76 -9.12 7.34
CA GLU A 17 -3.34 -7.94 7.97
C GLU A 17 -2.46 -6.70 7.80
N SER A 18 -1.13 -6.86 7.92
CA SER A 18 -0.19 -5.75 7.83
C SER A 18 -0.19 -5.16 6.41
N LEU A 19 -0.29 -6.01 5.38
CA LEU A 19 -0.42 -5.56 4.00
C LEU A 19 -1.75 -4.82 3.77
N ILE A 20 -2.86 -5.33 4.31
CA ILE A 20 -4.17 -4.65 4.22
C ILE A 20 -4.10 -3.26 4.90
N HIS A 21 -3.51 -3.20 6.09
CA HIS A 21 -3.36 -1.97 6.84
C HIS A 21 -2.47 -0.95 6.12
N LYS A 22 -1.35 -1.39 5.54
CA LYS A 22 -0.47 -0.54 4.72
C LYS A 22 -1.19 0.00 3.49
N CYS A 23 -2.02 -0.81 2.82
CA CYS A 23 -2.87 -0.36 1.72
C CYS A 23 -3.88 0.70 2.19
N ALA A 24 -4.47 0.52 3.37
CA ALA A 24 -5.41 1.49 3.94
C ALA A 24 -4.74 2.85 4.17
N ILE A 25 -3.57 2.88 4.81
CA ILE A 25 -2.80 4.11 5.07
C ILE A 25 -2.40 4.77 3.75
N LEU A 26 -1.93 4.00 2.77
CA LEU A 26 -1.54 4.50 1.46
C LEU A 26 -2.69 5.22 0.76
N LEU A 27 -3.87 4.60 0.70
CA LEU A 27 -5.05 5.19 0.08
C LEU A 27 -5.55 6.42 0.85
N GLN A 28 -5.54 6.38 2.19
CA GLN A 28 -5.89 7.53 3.01
C GLN A 28 -4.94 8.72 2.75
N THR A 29 -3.65 8.45 2.68
CA THR A 29 -2.60 9.45 2.41
C THR A 29 -2.81 10.10 1.04
N LEU A 30 -3.07 9.31 0.00
CA LEU A 30 -3.35 9.83 -1.35
C LEU A 30 -4.66 10.63 -1.42
N SER A 31 -5.63 10.33 -0.53
CA SER A 31 -6.94 10.97 -0.51
C SER A 31 -7.07 12.13 0.49
N CYS A 32 -6.02 12.45 1.26
CA CYS A 32 -6.14 13.39 2.38
C CYS A 32 -6.28 14.86 1.94
N GLY A 33 -5.92 15.18 0.69
CA GLY A 33 -5.98 16.55 0.15
C GLY A 33 -4.93 17.50 0.73
N LEU A 34 -3.92 16.97 1.44
CA LEU A 34 -2.81 17.73 2.01
C LEU A 34 -1.52 17.45 1.23
N ASP A 35 -0.54 18.33 1.38
CA ASP A 35 0.80 18.09 0.86
C ASP A 35 1.44 16.89 1.55
N ILE A 36 2.01 16.00 0.74
CA ILE A 36 2.66 14.76 1.19
C ILE A 36 4.16 14.94 1.01
N ASP A 37 4.91 14.63 2.06
CA ASP A 37 6.38 14.59 2.04
C ASP A 37 6.86 13.44 1.11
N PRO A 38 7.49 13.75 -0.05
CA PRO A 38 7.83 12.72 -1.04
C PRO A 38 8.84 11.69 -0.53
N ASP A 39 9.79 12.09 0.30
CA ASP A 39 10.84 11.21 0.84
C ASP A 39 10.24 10.20 1.83
N LYS A 40 9.35 10.67 2.71
CA LYS A 40 8.62 9.77 3.62
C LYS A 40 7.67 8.85 2.87
N PHE A 41 7.01 9.35 1.83
CA PHE A 41 6.12 8.56 0.99
C PHE A 41 6.88 7.44 0.27
N GLU A 42 8.02 7.75 -0.36
CA GLU A 42 8.86 6.76 -1.04
C GLU A 42 9.34 5.66 -0.09
N LYS A 43 9.79 6.04 1.11
CA LYS A 43 10.20 5.06 2.12
C LYS A 43 9.04 4.12 2.48
N TRP A 44 7.85 4.66 2.72
CA TRP A 44 6.66 3.88 3.06
C TRP A 44 6.23 2.94 1.93
N THR A 45 6.23 3.41 0.68
CA THR A 45 5.85 2.59 -0.47
C THR A 45 6.87 1.49 -0.76
N LYS A 46 8.17 1.77 -0.58
CA LYS A 46 9.24 0.77 -0.71
C LYS A 46 9.11 -0.35 0.32
N GLU A 47 8.90 -0.02 1.58
CA GLU A 47 8.64 -1.03 2.64
C GLU A 47 7.38 -1.86 2.34
N THR A 48 6.36 -1.25 1.75
CA THR A 48 5.11 -1.94 1.36
C THR A 48 5.34 -2.86 0.16
N TYR A 49 6.15 -2.43 -0.81
CA TYR A 49 6.56 -3.26 -1.94
C TYR A 49 7.35 -4.49 -1.48
N ASP A 50 8.35 -4.30 -0.61
CA ASP A 50 9.18 -5.39 -0.10
C ASP A 50 8.32 -6.41 0.67
N LEU A 51 7.38 -5.94 1.50
CA LEU A 51 6.41 -6.80 2.18
C LEU A 51 5.55 -7.59 1.18
N TYR A 52 4.97 -6.93 0.18
CA TYR A 52 4.13 -7.58 -0.82
C TYR A 52 4.87 -8.71 -1.54
N VAL A 53 6.09 -8.44 -2.02
CA VAL A 53 6.89 -9.43 -2.77
C VAL A 53 7.30 -10.60 -1.88
N SER A 54 7.55 -10.35 -0.60
CA SER A 54 7.88 -11.40 0.37
C SER A 54 6.70 -12.33 0.66
N LEU A 55 5.48 -11.78 0.78
CA LEU A 55 4.28 -12.54 1.14
C LEU A 55 3.65 -13.24 -0.06
N TYR A 56 3.65 -12.58 -1.23
CA TYR A 56 2.92 -13.01 -2.41
C TYR A 56 3.79 -13.05 -3.67
N PRO A 57 4.96 -13.74 -3.65
CA PRO A 57 5.88 -13.77 -4.79
C PRO A 57 5.27 -14.40 -6.06
N TRP A 58 4.21 -15.20 -5.89
CA TRP A 58 3.50 -15.88 -6.97
C TRP A 58 2.48 -14.98 -7.69
N TYR A 59 2.08 -13.84 -7.11
CA TYR A 59 1.07 -12.95 -7.67
C TYR A 59 1.70 -11.67 -8.21
N TYR A 60 1.79 -11.57 -9.54
CA TYR A 60 2.32 -10.36 -10.18
C TYR A 60 1.52 -9.14 -9.76
N MET A 61 2.25 -8.11 -9.30
CA MET A 61 1.66 -6.87 -8.84
C MET A 61 0.85 -6.20 -9.96
N PRO A 62 -0.43 -5.86 -9.72
CA PRO A 62 -1.23 -5.15 -10.72
C PRO A 62 -0.58 -3.81 -11.10
N ALA A 63 -0.71 -3.42 -12.38
CA ALA A 63 -0.06 -2.22 -12.90
C ALA A 63 -0.40 -0.93 -12.13
N SER A 64 -1.63 -0.81 -11.61
CA SER A 64 -2.03 0.32 -10.76
C SER A 64 -1.27 0.34 -9.43
N VAL A 65 -1.15 -0.81 -8.77
CA VAL A 65 -0.41 -0.95 -7.51
C VAL A 65 1.08 -0.70 -7.73
N HIS A 66 1.65 -1.25 -8.80
CA HIS A 66 3.05 -1.01 -9.16
C HIS A 66 3.34 0.48 -9.40
N LYS A 67 2.47 1.17 -10.15
CA LYS A 67 2.60 2.62 -10.36
C LYS A 67 2.61 3.40 -9.05
N ILE A 68 1.73 3.05 -8.10
CA ILE A 68 1.69 3.74 -6.81
C ILE A 68 2.94 3.41 -5.99
N LEU A 69 3.32 2.14 -5.88
CA LEU A 69 4.39 1.74 -4.95
C LEU A 69 5.80 2.10 -5.45
N ILE A 70 6.02 2.06 -6.77
CA ILE A 70 7.35 2.30 -7.38
C ILE A 70 7.47 3.71 -7.95
N HIS A 71 6.40 4.26 -8.52
CA HIS A 71 6.43 5.56 -9.19
C HIS A 71 5.63 6.66 -8.47
N GLY A 72 4.96 6.33 -7.36
CA GLY A 72 4.06 7.27 -6.69
C GLY A 72 4.76 8.49 -6.11
N SER A 73 5.97 8.33 -5.55
CA SER A 73 6.74 9.47 -5.02
C SER A 73 7.05 10.49 -6.11
N SER A 74 7.47 10.04 -7.29
CA SER A 74 7.76 10.91 -8.44
C SER A 74 6.54 11.63 -9.03
N ILE A 75 5.32 11.16 -8.75
CA ILE A 75 4.08 11.80 -9.20
C ILE A 75 3.66 12.93 -8.23
N ILE A 76 4.02 12.79 -6.96
CA ILE A 76 3.66 13.70 -5.88
C ILE A 76 4.72 14.79 -5.68
N SER A 77 5.96 14.54 -6.09
CA SER A 77 7.09 15.48 -6.08
C SER A 77 7.01 16.59 -7.11
#